data_AF-A0A7Y2G079-F1
#
_entry.id   AF-A0A7Y2G079-F1
#
_cell.length_a   1.000
_cell.length_b   1.000
_cell.length_c   1.000
_cell.angle_alpha   90.00
_cell.angle_beta   90.00
_cell.angle_gamma   90.00
#
_symmetry.space_group_name_H-M   'P 1'
#
loop_
_entity.id
_entity.type
_entity.pdbx_description
1 polymer ?
#
loop_
_entity_poly.entity_id
_entity_poly.type
_entity_poly.pdbx_seq_one_letter_code
_entity_poly.pdbx_strand_id
1 'polypeptide(L)'
;MSLLSSNVNSKGLILCLLFLLAGFGPQYGQSLSPNDPIPYQGYRVYISNLKVNNALASEGSVHLTLVNTGRESFSFSPELREKMIIRIAESSKMEYEDLDQSSFLDALFSSGINLTAGQIVSGEKIVLGKSSIGVTNPETDLSAESWDKDITEAAPTVKAPEVKTEAEADAGCSDLVLESIQVSKQTKANITLQYSIKNVGGKEVSFGMGNDQVGLALQGHLSSSESLSRGALPLGGQYIKPNNKEEVIQPGSSFSGEMKFPILKLTKFTPYLIMQVDPYQTVSECDETNNVNHINLIPDSPFSKN
;
A
#
# COMPACT_ATOMS: atom_id res chain seq x y z
N MET A 1 -3.11 40.27 -69.05
CA MET A 1 -2.03 40.36 -70.05
C MET A 1 -0.91 41.21 -69.43
N SER A 2 0.35 40.75 -69.52
CA SER A 2 1.60 41.29 -68.93
C SER A 2 1.67 41.24 -67.39
N LEU A 3 2.55 40.50 -66.70
CA LEU A 3 4.01 40.25 -66.77
C LEU A 3 4.91 41.50 -66.63
N LEU A 4 5.84 41.39 -65.67
CA LEU A 4 7.15 42.04 -65.42
C LEU A 4 7.23 42.56 -63.96
N SER A 5 7.98 41.96 -63.02
CA SER A 5 9.42 41.65 -62.92
C SER A 5 10.33 42.87 -62.72
N SER A 6 10.93 42.98 -61.52
CA SER A 6 12.34 43.30 -61.18
C SER A 6 12.39 43.84 -59.73
N ASN A 7 13.03 43.19 -58.74
CA ASN A 7 14.45 42.82 -58.52
C ASN A 7 15.33 44.02 -58.13
N VAL A 8 16.41 43.77 -57.35
CA VAL A 8 17.39 44.69 -56.70
C VAL A 8 17.08 44.86 -55.19
N ASN A 9 17.92 44.53 -54.20
CA ASN A 9 19.34 44.21 -54.13
C ASN A 9 19.62 43.38 -52.86
N SER A 10 20.31 42.25 -53.02
CA SER A 10 21.09 41.62 -51.95
C SER A 10 22.54 42.07 -52.11
N LYS A 11 23.19 42.48 -51.01
CA LYS A 11 24.63 42.33 -50.72
C LYS A 11 25.05 43.19 -49.52
N GLY A 12 25.79 42.55 -48.62
CA GLY A 12 26.53 43.17 -47.50
C GLY A 12 25.72 43.14 -46.21
N LEU A 13 26.21 42.69 -45.06
CA LEU A 13 27.59 42.48 -44.66
C LEU A 13 27.61 41.48 -43.49
N ILE A 14 28.59 40.59 -43.58
CA ILE A 14 29.11 39.71 -42.54
C ILE A 14 29.50 40.52 -41.29
N LEU A 15 29.55 39.84 -40.14
CA LEU A 15 30.36 40.12 -38.94
C LEU A 15 29.59 40.59 -37.68
N CYS A 16 29.17 39.63 -36.85
CA CYS A 16 29.41 39.69 -35.39
C CYS A 16 29.18 38.29 -34.78
N LEU A 17 30.17 37.42 -35.01
CA LEU A 17 30.44 36.27 -34.15
C LEU A 17 31.26 36.78 -32.96
N LEU A 18 31.08 36.17 -31.78
CA LEU A 18 31.77 36.40 -30.50
C LEU A 18 31.14 37.47 -29.59
N PHE A 19 30.31 37.02 -28.64
CA PHE A 19 30.49 37.20 -27.19
C PHE A 19 29.19 36.82 -26.47
N LEU A 20 29.12 35.56 -25.98
CA LEU A 20 28.39 35.14 -24.76
C LEU A 20 28.50 33.61 -24.59
N LEU A 21 29.74 33.10 -24.57
CA LEU A 21 30.08 31.84 -23.93
C LEU A 21 30.83 32.17 -22.64
N ALA A 22 30.11 32.74 -21.67
CA ALA A 22 30.60 32.92 -20.31
C ALA A 22 30.01 31.80 -19.44
N GLY A 23 30.78 30.72 -19.31
CA GLY A 23 30.97 30.03 -18.03
C GLY A 23 29.77 29.31 -17.41
N PHE A 24 29.31 28.22 -18.02
CA PHE A 24 28.81 27.07 -17.24
C PHE A 24 29.91 26.02 -17.18
N GLY A 25 30.92 26.27 -16.34
CA GLY A 25 31.79 25.18 -15.89
C GLY A 25 30.99 24.23 -14.99
N PRO A 26 31.30 22.93 -14.97
CA PRO A 26 30.72 22.02 -13.99
C PRO A 26 31.07 22.56 -12.59
N GLN A 27 30.06 22.88 -11.79
CA GLN A 27 30.22 23.20 -10.38
C GLN A 27 30.75 21.95 -9.68
N TYR A 28 32.07 21.85 -9.61
CA TYR A 28 32.76 20.84 -8.81
C TYR A 28 32.46 21.10 -7.34
N GLY A 29 31.75 20.12 -6.75
CA GLY A 29 31.81 19.74 -5.35
C GLY A 29 31.80 20.89 -4.33
N GLN A 30 30.62 21.41 -4.03
CA GLN A 30 30.43 21.92 -2.67
C GLN A 30 30.57 20.73 -1.73
N SER A 31 31.64 20.75 -0.93
CA SER A 31 31.82 19.88 0.22
C SER A 31 30.61 20.07 1.13
N LEU A 32 29.68 19.11 1.11
CA LEU A 32 28.56 19.08 2.03
C LEU A 32 29.11 19.16 3.46
N SER A 33 28.54 20.06 4.25
CA SER A 33 28.83 20.13 5.67
C SER A 33 28.43 18.79 6.30
N PRO A 34 29.15 18.28 7.32
CA PRO A 34 28.77 17.04 8.03
C PRO A 34 27.35 17.06 8.63
N ASN A 35 26.73 18.25 8.69
CA ASN A 35 25.40 18.47 9.23
C ASN A 35 24.34 18.81 8.17
N ASP A 36 24.69 18.83 6.88
CA ASP A 36 23.69 19.07 5.84
C ASP A 36 22.80 17.83 5.68
N PRO A 37 21.47 17.99 5.62
CA PRO A 37 20.56 16.86 5.47
C PRO A 37 20.86 16.12 4.17
N ILE A 38 21.16 14.83 4.27
CA ILE A 38 21.43 13.98 3.10
C ILE A 38 20.22 14.08 2.16
N PRO A 39 20.40 14.55 0.91
CA PRO A 39 19.29 14.70 -0.01
C PRO A 39 18.68 13.32 -0.28
N TYR A 40 17.35 13.25 -0.18
CA TYR A 40 16.60 12.02 -0.39
C TYR A 40 16.84 11.47 -1.80
N GLN A 41 17.39 10.26 -1.88
CA GLN A 41 17.82 9.64 -3.15
C GLN A 41 16.73 8.80 -3.83
N GLY A 42 15.50 8.79 -3.31
CA GLY A 42 14.38 8.05 -3.93
C GLY A 42 14.15 6.65 -3.36
N TYR A 43 15.04 6.13 -2.52
CA TYR A 43 14.92 4.82 -1.87
C TYR A 43 14.10 4.90 -0.58
N ARG A 44 12.91 4.27 -0.57
CA ARG A 44 12.06 4.20 0.61
C ARG A 44 11.31 2.88 0.67
N VAL A 45 11.39 2.24 1.83
CA VAL A 45 10.59 1.04 2.13
C VAL A 45 9.66 1.30 3.30
N TYR A 46 8.44 0.81 3.18
CA TYR A 46 7.48 0.71 4.26
C TYR A 46 7.34 -0.76 4.66
N ILE A 47 7.47 -1.03 5.95
CA ILE A 47 7.41 -2.38 6.54
C ILE A 47 6.12 -2.46 7.36
N SER A 48 5.30 -3.47 7.10
CA SER A 48 4.06 -3.75 7.84
C SER A 48 3.93 -5.24 8.14
N ASN A 49 2.92 -5.60 8.94
CA ASN A 49 2.60 -6.98 9.31
C ASN A 49 3.80 -7.75 9.87
N LEU A 50 4.67 -7.05 10.62
CA LEU A 50 5.85 -7.65 11.23
C LEU A 50 5.41 -8.59 12.36
N LYS A 51 5.69 -9.89 12.21
CA LYS A 51 5.43 -10.93 13.20
C LYS A 51 6.72 -11.68 13.52
N VAL A 52 7.11 -11.73 14.78
CA VAL A 52 8.30 -12.44 15.25
C VAL A 52 7.92 -13.88 15.59
N ASN A 53 8.52 -14.84 14.88
CA ASN A 53 8.37 -16.26 15.16
C ASN A 53 9.57 -16.75 15.97
N ASN A 54 9.34 -16.95 17.27
CA ASN A 54 10.31 -17.53 18.22
C ASN A 54 10.23 -19.06 18.22
N ALA A 55 10.50 -19.68 17.08
CA ALA A 55 10.55 -21.13 16.98
C ALA A 55 11.95 -21.64 17.38
N LEU A 56 12.10 -22.00 18.66
CA LEU A 56 13.27 -22.67 19.29
C LEU A 56 14.55 -21.83 19.40
N ALA A 57 15.30 -22.09 20.48
CA ALA A 57 16.35 -21.28 21.10
C ALA A 57 17.60 -20.94 20.24
N SER A 58 17.59 -21.14 18.93
CA SER A 58 18.76 -20.94 18.07
C SER A 58 18.55 -20.08 16.83
N GLU A 59 17.33 -19.89 16.31
CA GLU A 59 17.11 -19.12 15.08
C GLU A 59 15.76 -18.40 15.11
N GLY A 60 15.78 -17.10 15.44
CA GLY A 60 14.60 -16.25 15.29
C GLY A 60 14.28 -16.02 13.83
N SER A 61 13.00 -15.93 13.47
CA SER A 61 12.60 -15.46 12.14
C SER A 61 11.48 -14.44 12.23
N VAL A 62 11.43 -13.53 11.26
CA VAL A 62 10.41 -12.49 11.18
C VAL A 62 9.66 -12.65 9.87
N HIS A 63 8.34 -12.70 9.94
CA HIS A 63 7.48 -12.57 8.76
C HIS A 63 7.03 -11.13 8.65
N LEU A 64 7.07 -10.57 7.44
CA LEU A 64 6.68 -9.19 7.21
C LEU A 64 6.18 -8.94 5.79
N THR A 65 5.59 -7.77 5.60
CA THR A 65 5.26 -7.19 4.30
C THR A 65 6.18 -6.01 4.03
N LEU A 66 6.76 -5.98 2.83
CA LEU A 66 7.59 -4.87 2.34
C LEU A 66 6.86 -4.17 1.21
N VAL A 67 6.84 -2.84 1.26
CA VAL A 67 6.30 -1.99 0.20
C VAL A 67 7.35 -0.98 -0.21
N ASN A 68 7.76 -1.00 -1.48
CA ASN A 68 8.58 0.07 -2.02
C ASN A 68 7.72 1.30 -2.27
N THR A 69 7.77 2.26 -1.34
CA THR A 69 7.07 3.55 -1.43
C THR A 69 7.95 4.66 -2.02
N GLY A 70 9.14 4.28 -2.50
CA GLY A 70 10.11 5.13 -3.17
C GLY A 70 9.80 5.37 -4.64
N ARG A 71 10.76 6.01 -5.33
CA ARG A 71 10.72 6.24 -6.79
C ARG A 71 11.61 5.26 -7.54
N GLU A 72 12.64 4.76 -6.88
CA GLU A 72 13.65 3.89 -7.47
C GLU A 72 13.38 2.43 -7.12
N SER A 73 13.66 1.55 -8.07
CA SER A 73 13.75 0.11 -7.80
C SER A 73 15.05 -0.20 -7.09
N PHE A 74 15.06 -1.15 -6.17
CA PHE A 74 16.27 -1.50 -5.42
C PHE A 74 16.33 -2.96 -5.01
N SER A 75 17.55 -3.41 -4.71
CA SER A 75 17.84 -4.67 -4.03
C SER A 75 18.36 -4.36 -2.64
N PHE A 76 17.83 -5.01 -1.61
CA PHE A 76 18.39 -4.88 -0.28
C PHE A 76 19.86 -5.29 -0.28
N SER A 77 20.74 -4.34 0.02
CA SER A 77 22.19 -4.50 0.08
C SER A 77 22.79 -3.57 1.13
N PRO A 78 23.93 -3.92 1.76
CA PRO A 78 24.55 -3.10 2.79
C PRO A 78 24.82 -1.64 2.36
N GLU A 79 25.13 -1.40 1.09
CA GLU A 79 25.41 -0.07 0.54
C GLU A 79 24.20 0.88 0.53
N LEU A 80 22.98 0.33 0.53
CA LEU A 80 21.75 1.10 0.53
C LEU A 80 21.27 1.47 1.93
N ARG A 81 21.84 0.87 2.98
CA ARG A 81 21.39 1.05 4.37
C ARG A 81 21.37 2.52 4.80
N GLU A 82 22.40 3.27 4.43
CA GLU A 82 22.53 4.69 4.81
C GLU A 82 21.75 5.64 3.88
N LYS A 83 21.31 5.16 2.72
CA LYS A 83 20.62 5.95 1.69
C LYS A 83 19.11 5.75 1.70
N MET A 84 18.64 4.68 2.32
CA MET A 84 17.25 4.25 2.32
C MET A 84 16.50 4.78 3.54
N ILE A 85 15.31 5.33 3.30
CA ILE A 85 14.37 5.66 4.38
C ILE A 85 13.51 4.43 4.67
N ILE A 86 13.63 3.89 5.88
CA ILE A 86 12.79 2.80 6.37
C ILE A 86 11.67 3.38 7.23
N ARG A 87 10.43 2.97 6.96
CA ARG A 87 9.27 3.32 7.79
C ARG A 87 8.60 2.05 8.28
N ILE A 88 8.38 1.97 9.59
CA ILE A 88 7.64 0.87 10.20
C ILE A 88 6.20 1.31 10.40
N ALA A 89 5.25 0.45 10.02
CA ALA A 89 3.84 0.64 10.29
C ALA A 89 3.59 0.80 11.79
N GLU A 90 2.64 1.65 12.18
CA GLU A 90 2.30 1.84 13.60
C GLU A 90 1.89 0.51 14.26
N SER A 91 1.15 -0.33 13.51
CA SER A 91 0.71 -1.66 13.94
C SER A 91 1.83 -2.70 14.07
N SER A 92 3.06 -2.35 13.70
CA SER A 92 4.24 -3.22 13.75
C SER A 92 5.37 -2.63 14.59
N LYS A 93 5.12 -1.49 15.27
CA LYS A 93 6.14 -0.83 16.08
C LYS A 93 6.49 -1.61 17.34
N MET A 94 5.49 -2.20 18.00
CA MET A 94 5.72 -2.96 19.24
C MET A 94 6.62 -4.16 18.97
N GLU A 95 6.29 -4.96 17.95
CA GLU A 95 7.09 -6.11 17.54
C GLU A 95 8.48 -5.69 17.03
N TYR A 96 8.59 -4.53 16.39
CA TYR A 96 9.87 -3.99 15.96
C TYR A 96 10.75 -3.48 17.12
N GLU A 97 10.15 -2.92 18.18
CA GLU A 97 10.86 -2.48 19.38
C GLU A 97 11.37 -3.64 20.22
N ASP A 98 10.67 -4.78 20.19
CA ASP A 98 11.08 -6.01 20.89
C ASP A 98 12.23 -6.76 20.16
N LEU A 99 12.54 -6.40 18.93
CA LEU A 99 13.65 -6.96 18.15
C LEU A 99 14.97 -6.24 18.44
N ASP A 100 16.09 -6.96 18.35
CA ASP A 100 17.39 -6.32 18.09
C ASP A 100 17.37 -5.72 16.68
N GLN A 101 17.10 -4.41 16.64
CA GLN A 101 16.97 -3.64 15.41
C GLN A 101 18.23 -3.70 14.55
N SER A 102 19.43 -3.80 15.15
CA SER A 102 20.67 -3.90 14.37
C SER A 102 20.69 -5.21 13.59
N SER A 103 20.48 -6.32 14.30
CA SER A 103 20.46 -7.65 13.70
C SER A 103 19.33 -7.82 12.67
N PHE A 104 18.15 -7.26 12.95
CA PHE A 104 17.04 -7.26 12.00
C PHE A 104 17.40 -6.51 10.72
N LEU A 105 17.97 -5.31 10.83
CA LEU A 105 18.39 -4.53 9.67
C LEU A 105 19.51 -5.23 8.90
N ASP A 106 20.48 -5.83 9.58
CA ASP A 106 21.56 -6.60 8.94
C ASP A 106 20.99 -7.78 8.13
N ALA A 107 20.04 -8.51 8.71
CA ALA A 107 19.36 -9.60 8.02
C ALA A 107 18.52 -9.11 6.83
N LEU A 108 17.78 -8.01 6.99
CA LEU A 108 17.00 -7.39 5.91
C LEU A 108 17.90 -6.95 4.77
N PHE A 109 19.01 -6.25 5.05
CA PHE A 109 19.95 -5.79 4.01
C PHE A 109 20.82 -6.90 3.42
N SER A 110 20.86 -8.09 4.05
CA SER A 110 21.55 -9.27 3.52
C SER A 110 20.60 -10.23 2.77
N SER A 111 19.29 -9.99 2.81
CA SER A 111 18.27 -10.86 2.20
C SER A 111 18.34 -10.94 0.67
N GLY A 112 18.88 -9.90 0.01
CA GLY A 112 18.90 -9.79 -1.46
C GLY A 112 17.51 -9.60 -2.09
N ILE A 113 16.49 -9.28 -1.29
CA ILE A 113 15.13 -9.03 -1.78
C ILE A 113 15.14 -7.85 -2.77
N ASN A 114 14.51 -8.03 -3.92
CA ASN A 114 14.39 -7.00 -4.95
C ASN A 114 12.97 -6.42 -4.96
N LEU A 115 12.86 -5.09 -4.93
CA LEU A 115 11.60 -4.39 -4.99
C LEU A 115 11.61 -3.33 -6.09
N THR A 116 10.70 -3.47 -7.04
CA THR A 116 10.38 -2.40 -8.01
C THR A 116 9.53 -1.31 -7.35
N ALA A 117 9.57 -0.10 -7.89
CA ALA A 117 8.82 1.03 -7.32
C ALA A 117 7.31 0.72 -7.30
N GLY A 118 6.67 0.84 -6.13
CA GLY A 118 5.26 0.51 -5.90
C GLY A 118 4.98 -0.98 -5.64
N GLN A 119 5.99 -1.85 -5.72
CA GLN A 119 5.81 -3.28 -5.47
C GLN A 119 5.57 -3.58 -3.99
N ILE A 120 4.67 -4.53 -3.76
CA ILE A 120 4.35 -5.12 -2.46
C ILE A 120 4.83 -6.57 -2.46
N VAL A 121 5.58 -6.97 -1.44
CA VAL A 121 5.97 -8.35 -1.18
C VAL A 121 5.50 -8.71 0.22
N SER A 122 4.59 -9.68 0.31
CA SER A 122 3.92 -10.07 1.56
C SER A 122 4.35 -11.46 2.02
N GLY A 123 4.44 -11.65 3.34
CA GLY A 123 4.74 -12.94 3.95
C GLY A 123 6.23 -13.33 3.91
N GLU A 124 7.10 -12.38 3.57
CA GLU A 124 8.53 -12.62 3.42
C GLU A 124 9.15 -13.00 4.76
N LYS A 125 9.94 -14.07 4.76
CA LYS A 125 10.59 -14.61 5.96
C LYS A 125 12.04 -14.18 6.02
N ILE A 126 12.40 -13.40 7.03
CA ILE A 126 13.78 -12.99 7.32
C ILE A 126 14.31 -13.79 8.50
N VAL A 127 15.41 -14.50 8.31
CA VAL A 127 16.09 -15.26 9.37
C VAL A 127 17.04 -14.32 10.12
N LEU A 128 16.89 -14.25 11.44
CA LEU A 128 17.73 -13.45 12.31
C LEU A 128 18.93 -14.28 12.80
N GLY A 129 20.09 -13.63 12.90
CA GLY A 129 21.30 -14.25 13.47
C GLY A 129 21.17 -14.54 14.98
N LYS A 130 22.01 -15.44 15.49
CA LYS A 130 21.95 -16.04 16.85
C LYS A 130 21.97 -15.08 18.07
N SER A 131 22.00 -13.75 17.90
CA SER A 131 22.19 -12.79 19.00
C SER A 131 21.05 -11.80 19.21
N SER A 132 19.94 -11.92 18.48
CA SER A 132 19.04 -10.78 18.21
C SER A 132 17.72 -10.75 18.98
N ILE A 133 17.53 -11.61 19.98
CA ILE A 133 16.28 -11.67 20.75
C ILE A 133 16.61 -11.43 22.22
N GLY A 134 16.17 -10.28 22.75
CA GLY A 134 16.26 -9.96 24.17
C GLY A 134 15.31 -10.83 24.98
N VAL A 135 15.75 -12.02 25.39
CA VAL A 135 14.94 -12.94 26.20
C VAL A 135 14.90 -12.45 27.65
N THR A 136 13.78 -11.88 28.08
CA THR A 136 13.35 -11.95 29.49
C THR A 136 12.61 -13.28 29.69
N ASN A 137 13.28 -14.22 30.38
CA ASN A 137 12.73 -15.51 30.81
C ASN A 137 11.52 -15.33 31.76
N PRO A 138 10.54 -16.27 31.78
CA PRO A 138 10.74 -17.52 32.53
C PRO A 138 10.22 -18.82 31.87
N GLU A 139 11.08 -19.84 32.01
CA GLU A 139 10.87 -21.27 32.30
C GLU A 139 9.67 -22.08 31.76
N THR A 140 10.07 -23.20 31.12
CA THR A 140 9.44 -24.55 31.06
C THR A 140 8.16 -24.70 30.23
N ASP A 141 7.93 -25.74 29.42
CA ASP A 141 8.48 -27.09 29.44
C ASP A 141 8.34 -27.77 28.06
N LEU A 142 9.07 -28.88 27.90
CA LEU A 142 9.26 -29.70 26.70
C LEU A 142 7.99 -30.41 26.20
N SER A 143 7.84 -30.55 24.87
CA SER A 143 7.76 -31.86 24.21
C SER A 143 7.75 -31.73 22.69
N ALA A 144 8.77 -32.27 22.03
CA ALA A 144 8.83 -32.45 20.60
C ALA A 144 8.06 -33.71 20.20
N GLU A 145 7.13 -33.59 19.25
CA GLU A 145 6.62 -34.74 18.50
C GLU A 145 6.89 -34.54 17.01
N SER A 146 7.72 -35.45 16.50
CA SER A 146 8.05 -35.68 15.10
C SER A 146 6.91 -36.37 14.36
N TRP A 147 6.56 -35.89 13.18
CA TRP A 147 5.80 -36.66 12.20
C TRP A 147 6.44 -36.52 10.82
N ASP A 148 7.34 -37.45 10.52
CA ASP A 148 7.56 -37.93 9.14
C ASP A 148 6.40 -38.87 8.79
N LYS A 149 5.71 -38.62 7.68
CA LYS A 149 5.25 -39.68 6.75
C LYS A 149 4.60 -39.14 5.48
N ASP A 150 5.21 -39.55 4.37
CA ASP A 150 4.63 -40.03 3.11
C ASP A 150 3.22 -39.55 2.73
N ILE A 151 3.13 -38.81 1.62
CA ILE A 151 1.98 -38.88 0.73
C ILE A 151 2.46 -39.19 -0.68
N THR A 152 2.09 -40.39 -1.10
CA THR A 152 2.29 -41.01 -2.39
C THR A 152 1.50 -40.30 -3.48
N GLU A 153 2.18 -40.11 -4.61
CA GLU A 153 1.68 -39.62 -5.89
C GLU A 153 0.75 -40.65 -6.56
N ALA A 154 -0.42 -40.21 -7.05
CA ALA A 154 -1.20 -40.96 -8.03
C ALA A 154 -1.94 -39.99 -8.97
N ALA A 155 -1.62 -40.12 -10.26
CA ALA A 155 -2.17 -39.36 -11.38
C ALA A 155 -3.51 -39.97 -11.89
N PRO A 156 -4.23 -39.31 -12.82
CA PRO A 156 -5.69 -39.25 -12.86
C PRO A 156 -6.36 -40.30 -13.76
N THR A 157 -7.63 -40.59 -13.48
CA THR A 157 -8.52 -41.27 -14.43
C THR A 157 -9.70 -40.39 -14.81
N VAL A 158 -9.70 -40.00 -16.08
CA VAL A 158 -10.78 -39.33 -16.80
C VAL A 158 -11.95 -40.30 -17.01
N LYS A 159 -13.16 -39.88 -16.63
CA LYS A 159 -14.41 -40.26 -17.31
C LYS A 159 -15.34 -39.06 -17.34
N ALA A 160 -15.83 -38.76 -18.54
CA ALA A 160 -16.91 -37.84 -18.85
C ALA A 160 -17.93 -38.60 -19.73
N PRO A 161 -19.12 -38.04 -20.04
CA PRO A 161 -19.86 -36.95 -19.39
C PRO A 161 -21.28 -37.42 -19.00
N GLU A 162 -21.98 -36.75 -18.07
CA GLU A 162 -23.45 -36.72 -18.12
C GLU A 162 -24.10 -35.59 -17.30
N VAL A 163 -24.95 -34.85 -18.03
CA VAL A 163 -26.11 -34.03 -17.65
C VAL A 163 -25.89 -32.70 -16.91
N LYS A 164 -26.21 -31.63 -17.65
CA LYS A 164 -26.23 -30.22 -17.25
C LYS A 164 -27.30 -29.93 -16.19
N THR A 165 -26.88 -29.28 -15.12
CA THR A 165 -27.74 -28.42 -14.29
C THR A 165 -26.99 -27.10 -14.07
N GLU A 166 -27.73 -26.00 -14.07
CA GLU A 166 -27.24 -24.62 -14.14
C GLU A 166 -26.38 -24.21 -12.92
N ALA A 167 -25.44 -23.28 -13.19
CA ALA A 167 -24.58 -22.56 -12.24
C ALA A 167 -23.33 -23.26 -11.71
N GLU A 168 -22.43 -23.70 -12.61
CA GLU A 168 -21.00 -23.64 -12.30
C GLU A 168 -20.52 -22.24 -12.63
N ALA A 169 -20.54 -21.37 -11.61
CA ALA A 169 -19.89 -20.08 -11.64
C ALA A 169 -18.41 -20.31 -11.96
N ASP A 170 -17.94 -19.65 -13.03
CA ASP A 170 -16.53 -19.35 -13.22
C ASP A 170 -15.99 -18.91 -11.85
N ALA A 171 -14.99 -19.61 -11.32
CA ALA A 171 -14.42 -19.34 -9.99
C ALA A 171 -13.59 -18.04 -10.08
N GLY A 172 -14.27 -16.95 -10.38
CA GLY A 172 -13.73 -15.61 -10.56
C GLY A 172 -13.19 -15.07 -9.25
N CYS A 173 -12.33 -14.06 -9.34
CA CYS A 173 -11.86 -13.30 -8.19
C CYS A 173 -13.02 -12.63 -7.44
N SER A 174 -12.76 -12.23 -6.19
CA SER A 174 -13.63 -11.32 -5.44
C SER A 174 -13.58 -9.92 -6.04
N ASP A 175 -14.61 -9.09 -5.81
CA ASP A 175 -14.62 -7.71 -6.30
C ASP A 175 -15.52 -6.86 -5.41
N LEU A 176 -14.94 -6.01 -4.56
CA LEU A 176 -15.62 -5.22 -3.53
C LEU A 176 -15.86 -3.80 -4.02
N VAL A 177 -17.13 -3.50 -4.27
CA VAL A 177 -17.57 -2.17 -4.66
C VAL A 177 -18.11 -1.43 -3.45
N LEU A 178 -17.62 -0.21 -3.21
CA LEU A 178 -18.22 0.70 -2.24
C LEU A 178 -19.46 1.38 -2.84
N GLU A 179 -20.61 0.69 -2.75
CA GLU A 179 -21.85 1.02 -3.46
C GLU A 179 -22.48 2.34 -3.01
N SER A 180 -22.52 2.60 -1.71
CA SER A 180 -23.10 3.84 -1.19
C SER A 180 -22.39 4.36 0.05
N ILE A 181 -22.35 5.68 0.17
CA ILE A 181 -21.93 6.42 1.35
C ILE A 181 -22.96 7.52 1.59
N GLN A 182 -23.51 7.60 2.81
CA GLN A 182 -24.49 8.60 3.18
C GLN A 182 -24.15 9.21 4.53
N VAL A 183 -24.30 10.52 4.67
CA VAL A 183 -24.13 11.19 5.97
C VAL A 183 -25.36 10.92 6.83
N SER A 184 -25.19 10.15 7.91
CA SER A 184 -26.27 9.96 8.90
C SER A 184 -26.26 11.07 9.96
N LYS A 185 -25.08 11.57 10.33
CA LYS A 185 -24.93 12.64 11.31
C LYS A 185 -23.66 13.45 11.07
N GLN A 186 -23.74 14.77 11.16
CA GLN A 186 -22.58 15.65 11.06
C GLN A 186 -22.58 16.70 12.17
N THR A 187 -21.41 16.92 12.75
CA THR A 187 -21.15 17.96 13.76
C THR A 187 -19.90 18.73 13.34
N LYS A 188 -19.51 19.76 14.10
CA LYS A 188 -18.27 20.49 13.83
C LYS A 188 -16.99 19.63 13.96
N ALA A 189 -17.03 18.59 14.78
CA ALA A 189 -15.85 17.78 15.10
C ALA A 189 -15.88 16.37 14.50
N ASN A 190 -17.07 15.83 14.23
CA ASN A 190 -17.25 14.45 13.81
C ASN A 190 -18.32 14.34 12.74
N ILE A 191 -18.14 13.38 11.83
CA ILE A 191 -19.16 12.91 10.90
C ILE A 191 -19.36 11.42 11.11
N THR A 192 -20.60 10.98 10.97
CA THR A 192 -21.01 9.59 10.97
C THR A 192 -21.60 9.29 9.59
N LEU A 193 -21.07 8.24 8.97
CA LEU A 193 -21.43 7.78 7.64
C LEU A 193 -22.05 6.40 7.72
N GLN A 194 -23.14 6.20 7.00
CA GLN A 194 -23.65 4.88 6.65
C GLN A 194 -23.07 4.48 5.31
N TYR A 195 -22.66 3.23 5.19
CA TYR A 195 -22.07 2.71 3.96
C TYR A 195 -22.62 1.33 3.61
N SER A 196 -22.56 0.97 2.33
CA SER A 196 -22.82 -0.36 1.79
C SER A 196 -21.65 -0.79 0.91
N ILE A 197 -21.13 -1.99 1.15
CA ILE A 197 -20.11 -2.65 0.36
C ILE A 197 -20.76 -3.85 -0.31
N LYS A 198 -20.57 -4.01 -1.61
CA LYS A 198 -21.12 -5.13 -2.37
C LYS A 198 -19.99 -5.96 -2.96
N ASN A 199 -20.05 -7.28 -2.78
CA ASN A 199 -19.17 -8.18 -3.52
C ASN A 199 -19.82 -8.49 -4.87
N VAL A 200 -19.32 -7.90 -5.96
CA VAL A 200 -19.79 -8.17 -7.32
C VAL A 200 -18.98 -9.28 -8.01
N GLY A 201 -17.93 -9.77 -7.35
CA GLY A 201 -17.07 -10.85 -7.82
C GLY A 201 -17.67 -12.24 -7.63
N GLY A 202 -16.96 -13.25 -8.16
CA GLY A 202 -17.38 -14.65 -8.13
C GLY A 202 -16.97 -15.41 -6.85
N LYS A 203 -16.08 -14.83 -6.04
CA LYS A 203 -15.55 -15.45 -4.81
C LYS A 203 -15.99 -14.70 -3.57
N GLU A 204 -16.29 -15.43 -2.50
CA GLU A 204 -16.59 -14.84 -1.20
C GLU A 204 -15.41 -14.06 -0.60
N VAL A 205 -15.71 -13.04 0.20
CA VAL A 205 -14.72 -12.22 0.89
C VAL A 205 -14.86 -12.37 2.38
N SER A 206 -13.80 -12.78 3.08
CA SER A 206 -13.82 -12.83 4.55
C SER A 206 -13.59 -11.46 5.16
N PHE A 207 -14.26 -11.19 6.29
CA PHE A 207 -13.94 -10.04 7.12
C PHE A 207 -12.62 -10.20 7.91
N GLY A 208 -12.05 -11.43 7.95
CA GLY A 208 -10.78 -11.72 8.61
C GLY A 208 -10.84 -11.63 10.14
N MET A 209 -11.78 -12.33 10.77
CA MET A 209 -12.04 -12.24 12.22
C MET A 209 -11.17 -13.16 13.11
N GLY A 210 -10.08 -13.74 12.59
CA GLY A 210 -9.19 -14.64 13.34
C GLY A 210 -7.94 -13.97 13.92
N ASN A 211 -7.29 -14.62 14.90
CA ASN A 211 -6.04 -14.13 15.53
C ASN A 211 -4.88 -13.93 14.54
N ASP A 212 -4.96 -14.54 13.35
CA ASP A 212 -3.89 -14.53 12.35
C ASP A 212 -4.26 -13.91 10.99
N GLN A 213 -5.53 -13.53 10.79
CA GLN A 213 -5.98 -12.94 9.52
C GLN A 213 -6.00 -11.41 9.62
N VAL A 214 -5.44 -10.74 8.61
CA VAL A 214 -5.59 -9.28 8.47
C VAL A 214 -7.01 -9.03 8.00
N GLY A 215 -7.79 -8.31 8.80
CA GLY A 215 -9.20 -8.08 8.54
C GLY A 215 -9.46 -7.11 7.40
N LEU A 216 -10.65 -7.21 6.80
CA LEU A 216 -11.14 -6.24 5.84
C LEU A 216 -11.28 -4.87 6.52
N ALA A 217 -10.67 -3.84 5.95
CA ALA A 217 -10.62 -2.51 6.57
C ALA A 217 -11.30 -1.44 5.70
N LEU A 218 -11.68 -0.36 6.35
CA LEU A 218 -12.15 0.88 5.72
C LEU A 218 -11.30 2.04 6.21
N GLN A 219 -10.94 2.93 5.31
CA GLN A 219 -10.18 4.14 5.63
C GLN A 219 -10.81 5.36 5.01
N GLY A 220 -10.85 6.45 5.79
CA GLY A 220 -11.36 7.74 5.37
C GLY A 220 -10.23 8.73 5.09
N HIS A 221 -10.43 9.57 4.08
CA HIS A 221 -9.52 10.65 3.69
C HIS A 221 -10.30 11.93 3.41
N LEU A 222 -9.71 13.09 3.71
CA LEU A 222 -10.20 14.37 3.18
C LEU A 222 -9.42 14.75 1.93
N SER A 223 -10.10 15.21 0.89
CA SER A 223 -9.49 15.55 -0.39
C SER A 223 -10.05 16.85 -0.96
N SER A 224 -9.24 17.51 -1.78
CA SER A 224 -9.65 18.67 -2.59
C SER A 224 -10.43 18.28 -3.85
N SER A 225 -10.40 16.99 -4.22
CA SER A 225 -11.06 16.42 -5.40
C SER A 225 -11.86 15.17 -5.02
N GLU A 226 -12.70 14.71 -5.95
CA GLU A 226 -13.51 13.50 -5.83
C GLU A 226 -12.68 12.21 -5.84
N SER A 227 -11.46 12.29 -6.37
CA SER A 227 -10.52 11.17 -6.43
C SER A 227 -9.50 11.17 -5.29
N LEU A 228 -9.09 9.98 -4.88
CA LEU A 228 -8.03 9.78 -3.89
C LEU A 228 -6.69 10.16 -4.52
N SER A 229 -5.98 11.08 -3.88
CA SER A 229 -4.67 11.55 -4.33
C SER A 229 -3.65 11.47 -3.20
N ARG A 230 -2.36 11.58 -3.55
CA ARG A 230 -1.26 11.62 -2.56
C ARG A 230 -1.36 12.81 -1.59
N GLY A 231 -2.13 13.84 -1.93
CA GLY A 231 -2.37 15.00 -1.07
C GLY A 231 -3.54 14.84 -0.12
N ALA A 232 -4.29 13.73 -0.20
CA ALA A 232 -5.43 13.50 0.66
C ALA A 232 -5.00 13.31 2.13
N LEU A 233 -5.75 13.89 3.05
CA LEU A 233 -5.45 13.87 4.47
C LEU A 233 -6.13 12.67 5.14
N PRO A 234 -5.40 11.71 5.72
CA PRO A 234 -6.01 10.56 6.37
C PRO A 234 -6.80 11.00 7.61
N LEU A 235 -8.02 10.47 7.72
CA LEU A 235 -8.89 10.61 8.90
C LEU A 235 -8.83 9.41 9.84
N GLY A 236 -8.11 8.37 9.45
CA GLY A 236 -8.08 7.08 10.13
C GLY A 236 -8.99 6.07 9.44
N GLY A 237 -9.20 4.94 10.11
CA GLY A 237 -9.96 3.82 9.59
C GLY A 237 -10.26 2.80 10.68
N GLN A 238 -11.01 1.78 10.34
CA GLN A 238 -11.29 0.65 11.22
C GLN A 238 -11.47 -0.62 10.41
N TYR A 239 -11.17 -1.76 11.04
CA TYR A 239 -11.57 -3.06 10.53
C TYR A 239 -13.09 -3.20 10.59
N ILE A 240 -13.66 -3.80 9.55
CA ILE A 240 -15.08 -4.10 9.48
C ILE A 240 -15.36 -5.27 10.41
N LYS A 241 -16.21 -5.03 11.40
CA LYS A 241 -16.66 -6.05 12.34
C LYS A 241 -18.16 -6.26 12.14
N PRO A 242 -18.57 -7.35 11.49
CA PRO A 242 -19.98 -7.66 11.29
C PRO A 242 -20.66 -7.92 12.63
N ASN A 243 -21.87 -7.38 12.81
CA ASN A 243 -22.63 -7.54 14.05
C ASN A 243 -23.33 -8.91 14.15
N ASN A 244 -23.50 -9.62 13.02
CA ASN A 244 -24.47 -10.73 12.88
C ASN A 244 -23.84 -12.13 12.69
N LYS A 245 -22.67 -12.41 13.25
CA LYS A 245 -21.90 -13.67 13.00
C LYS A 245 -21.60 -13.95 11.51
N GLU A 246 -21.87 -13.02 10.61
CA GLU A 246 -21.47 -13.15 9.21
C GLU A 246 -19.95 -13.06 9.16
N GLU A 247 -19.27 -14.12 8.73
CA GLU A 247 -17.80 -14.12 8.65
C GLU A 247 -17.31 -13.74 7.25
N VAL A 248 -18.22 -13.72 6.27
CA VAL A 248 -17.93 -13.51 4.85
C VAL A 248 -19.03 -12.69 4.15
N ILE A 249 -18.66 -11.98 3.09
CA ILE A 249 -19.55 -11.36 2.10
C ILE A 249 -19.62 -12.29 0.89
N GLN A 250 -20.76 -12.93 0.70
CA GLN A 250 -21.01 -13.85 -0.41
C GLN A 250 -21.04 -13.12 -1.77
N PRO A 251 -20.72 -13.79 -2.89
CA PRO A 251 -20.91 -13.25 -4.23
C PRO A 251 -22.31 -12.66 -4.43
N GLY A 252 -22.38 -11.46 -5.00
CA GLY A 252 -23.61 -10.70 -5.22
C GLY A 252 -24.26 -10.07 -3.99
N SER A 253 -23.76 -10.37 -2.78
CA SER A 253 -24.33 -9.88 -1.52
C SER A 253 -23.69 -8.55 -1.09
N SER A 254 -24.44 -7.79 -0.28
CA SER A 254 -24.00 -6.50 0.27
C SER A 254 -23.91 -6.56 1.80
N PHE A 255 -22.90 -5.88 2.35
CA PHE A 255 -22.73 -5.61 3.77
C PHE A 255 -22.89 -4.12 4.03
N SER A 256 -23.69 -3.76 5.04
CA SER A 256 -23.90 -2.37 5.43
C SER A 256 -23.41 -2.10 6.84
N GLY A 257 -22.83 -0.92 7.05
CA GLY A 257 -22.30 -0.53 8.34
C GLY A 257 -22.34 0.98 8.58
N GLU A 258 -21.86 1.37 9.76
CA GLU A 258 -21.71 2.75 10.16
C GLU A 258 -20.26 3.01 10.57
N MET A 259 -19.72 4.17 10.20
CA MET A 259 -18.39 4.62 10.58
C MET A 259 -18.40 6.08 11.02
N LYS A 260 -17.57 6.40 12.01
CA LYS A 260 -17.40 7.76 12.52
C LYS A 260 -15.99 8.27 12.25
N PHE A 261 -15.89 9.43 11.62
CA PHE A 261 -14.62 10.10 11.35
C PHE A 261 -14.50 11.45 12.08
N PRO A 262 -13.32 11.78 12.62
CA PRO A 262 -13.03 13.12 13.08
C PRO A 262 -12.83 14.05 11.88
N ILE A 263 -13.60 15.14 11.80
CA ILE A 263 -13.54 16.11 10.69
C ILE A 263 -13.03 17.48 11.14
N LEU A 264 -12.23 17.53 12.22
CA LEU A 264 -11.60 18.77 12.69
C LEU A 264 -10.64 19.40 11.65
N LYS A 265 -10.12 18.58 10.73
CA LYS A 265 -9.25 19.00 9.63
C LYS A 265 -10.04 19.38 8.37
N LEU A 266 -11.37 19.31 8.39
CA LEU A 266 -12.21 19.72 7.26
C LEU A 266 -12.07 21.22 7.04
N THR A 267 -11.70 21.59 5.81
CA THR A 267 -11.63 22.98 5.37
C THR A 267 -12.39 23.13 4.06
N LYS A 268 -12.65 24.38 3.65
CA LYS A 268 -13.21 24.67 2.32
C LYS A 268 -12.35 24.13 1.16
N PHE A 269 -11.05 23.89 1.39
CA PHE A 269 -10.11 23.39 0.38
C PHE A 269 -10.06 21.87 0.30
N THR A 270 -10.66 21.17 1.25
CA THR A 270 -10.75 19.71 1.28
C THR A 270 -12.21 19.28 1.49
N PRO A 271 -13.14 19.67 0.59
CA PRO A 271 -14.56 19.51 0.84
C PRO A 271 -15.02 18.06 0.72
N TYR A 272 -14.22 17.18 0.10
CA TYR A 272 -14.58 15.79 -0.11
C TYR A 272 -14.07 14.90 1.01
N LEU A 273 -14.92 13.97 1.46
CA LEU A 273 -14.51 12.81 2.24
C LEU A 273 -14.55 11.60 1.31
N ILE A 274 -13.41 10.93 1.18
CA ILE A 274 -13.23 9.73 0.36
C ILE A 274 -13.09 8.55 1.30
N MET A 275 -13.87 7.51 1.08
CA MET A 275 -13.73 6.22 1.76
C MET A 275 -13.15 5.20 0.78
N GLN A 276 -12.23 4.38 1.30
CA GLN A 276 -11.61 3.27 0.60
C GLN A 276 -11.85 1.99 1.39
N VAL A 277 -12.31 0.95 0.70
CA VAL A 277 -12.40 -0.44 1.18
C VAL A 277 -11.06 -1.14 0.91
N ASP A 278 -10.67 -2.01 1.83
CA ASP A 278 -9.43 -2.79 1.81
C ASP A 278 -8.16 -2.00 1.42
N PRO A 279 -7.86 -0.88 2.12
CA PRO A 279 -6.66 -0.08 1.83
C PRO A 279 -5.34 -0.86 2.02
N TYR A 280 -5.40 -2.05 2.61
CA TYR A 280 -4.25 -2.92 2.88
C TYR A 280 -4.17 -4.11 1.92
N GLN A 281 -5.10 -4.22 0.95
CA GLN A 281 -5.13 -5.26 -0.07
C GLN A 281 -5.02 -6.67 0.54
N THR A 282 -5.83 -6.90 1.56
CA THR A 282 -5.95 -8.20 2.24
C THR A 282 -6.74 -9.21 1.42
N VAL A 283 -7.58 -8.71 0.51
CA VAL A 283 -8.42 -9.46 -0.41
C VAL A 283 -7.87 -9.28 -1.82
N SER A 284 -7.73 -10.38 -2.56
CA SER A 284 -7.35 -10.30 -3.98
C SER A 284 -8.60 -9.95 -4.81
N GLU A 285 -8.63 -8.75 -5.37
CA GLU A 285 -9.78 -8.27 -6.14
C GLU A 285 -9.58 -8.39 -7.65
N CYS A 286 -10.69 -8.46 -8.41
CA CYS A 286 -10.66 -8.37 -9.87
C CYS A 286 -10.38 -6.94 -10.34
N ASP A 287 -10.94 -5.94 -9.65
CA ASP A 287 -10.83 -4.53 -9.98
C ASP A 287 -10.63 -3.68 -8.71
N GLU A 288 -9.37 -3.35 -8.44
CA GLU A 288 -8.98 -2.50 -7.30
C GLU A 288 -9.41 -1.03 -7.45
N THR A 289 -10.03 -0.63 -8.56
CA THR A 289 -10.39 0.78 -8.81
C THR A 289 -11.78 1.15 -8.31
N ASN A 290 -12.62 0.16 -7.99
CA ASN A 290 -14.01 0.34 -7.60
C ASN A 290 -14.25 0.28 -6.08
N ASN A 291 -13.18 0.08 -5.30
CA ASN A 291 -13.20 0.04 -3.84
C ASN A 291 -13.11 1.44 -3.19
N VAL A 292 -13.18 2.52 -3.99
CA VAL A 292 -13.14 3.91 -3.53
C VAL A 292 -14.42 4.65 -3.91
N ASN A 293 -14.99 5.39 -2.95
CA ASN A 293 -16.14 6.27 -3.20
C ASN A 293 -16.03 7.53 -2.33
N HIS A 294 -16.76 8.59 -2.67
CA HIS A 294 -16.61 9.91 -2.05
C HIS A 294 -17.96 10.57 -1.75
N ILE A 295 -17.91 11.57 -0.86
CA ILE A 295 -19.03 12.47 -0.59
C ILE A 295 -18.52 13.90 -0.39
N ASN A 296 -19.25 14.86 -0.94
CA ASN A 296 -18.97 16.27 -0.70
C ASN A 296 -19.62 16.74 0.60
N LEU A 297 -18.79 17.15 1.57
CA LEU A 297 -19.23 17.65 2.88
C LEU A 297 -19.54 19.15 2.88
N ILE A 298 -19.14 19.87 1.83
CA ILE A 298 -19.35 21.32 1.66
C ILE A 298 -19.82 21.58 0.22
N PRO A 299 -21.14 21.42 -0.06
CA PRO A 299 -21.68 21.52 -1.42
C PRO A 299 -21.37 22.85 -2.13
N ASP A 300 -21.29 23.95 -1.36
CA ASP A 300 -21.03 25.30 -1.87
C ASP A 300 -19.54 25.68 -1.93
N SER A 301 -18.63 24.72 -1.75
CA SER A 301 -17.20 24.99 -1.88
C SER A 301 -16.86 25.43 -3.32
N PRO A 302 -16.01 26.44 -3.55
CA PRO A 302 -15.56 26.80 -4.91
C PRO A 302 -14.78 25.67 -5.60
N PHE A 303 -14.43 24.61 -4.87
CA PHE A 303 -13.77 23.40 -5.38
C PHE A 303 -14.74 22.24 -5.61
N SER A 304 -16.05 22.41 -5.39
CA SER A 304 -17.06 21.35 -5.60
C SER A 304 -17.52 21.18 -7.05
N LYS A 305 -17.06 22.06 -7.94
CA LYS A 305 -17.43 22.08 -9.36
C LYS A 305 -16.16 22.05 -10.19
N ASN A 306 -15.68 20.85 -10.52
CA ASN A 306 -14.81 20.60 -11.67
C ASN A 306 -14.96 19.15 -12.09
#